data_AF-A0A095ZLT6-F1
#
_entry.id   AF-A0A095ZLT6-F1
#
_cell.length_a   1.000
_cell.length_b   1.000
_cell.length_c   1.000
_cell.angle_alpha   90.00
_cell.angle_beta   90.00
_cell.angle_gamma   90.00
#
_symmetry.space_group_name_H-M   'P 1'
#
loop_
_entity.id
_entity.type
_entity.pdbx_description
1 polymer ?
#
loop_
_entity_poly.entity_id
_entity_poly.type
_entity_poly.pdbx_seq_one_letter_code
_entity_poly.pdbx_strand_id
1 'polypeptide(L)'
;MEVRFESMVCLWDDKIPTMFLEFMNLLTFCQSEEQLRASVKDFAEKHELDKFFLYGFGSHHFYMHQRYTSNPEMVMQNRVLSVHF
;
A
#
# COMPACT_ATOMS: atom_id res chain seq x y z
N MET A 1 -13.87 -7.97 -0.71
CA MET A 1 -12.73 -7.07 -0.44
C MET A 1 -12.73 -6.72 1.03
N GLU A 2 -11.79 -7.28 1.79
CA GLU A 2 -11.59 -6.99 3.21
C GLU A 2 -10.23 -6.31 3.37
N VAL A 3 -10.24 -5.03 3.78
CA VAL A 3 -9.02 -4.26 4.05
C VAL A 3 -8.61 -4.45 5.50
N ARG A 4 -7.39 -4.97 5.73
CA ARG A 4 -6.83 -5.21 7.07
C ARG A 4 -5.59 -4.37 7.28
N PHE A 5 -5.58 -3.63 8.39
CA PHE A 5 -4.35 -3.04 8.94
C PHE A 5 -3.68 -4.07 9.83
N GLU A 6 -2.43 -4.40 9.53
CA GLU A 6 -1.69 -5.46 10.21
C GLU A 6 -0.59 -4.91 11.12
N SER A 7 -0.06 -3.71 10.83
CA SER A 7 0.92 -3.05 11.69
C SER A 7 0.88 -1.52 11.53
N MET A 8 1.68 -0.85 12.36
CA MET A 8 1.82 0.60 12.33
C MET A 8 2.52 1.10 11.05
N VAL A 9 2.14 2.29 10.58
CA VAL A 9 2.90 3.06 9.59
C VAL A 9 3.85 4.02 10.31
N CYS A 10 5.11 4.05 9.89
CA CYS A 10 6.08 5.03 10.35
C CYS A 10 6.00 6.32 9.51
N LEU A 11 5.89 7.47 10.17
CA LEU A 11 5.76 8.79 9.52
C LEU A 11 7.14 9.45 9.34
N TRP A 12 8.06 8.78 8.66
CA TRP A 12 9.44 9.26 8.48
C TRP A 12 9.60 10.34 7.40
N ASP A 13 8.56 10.58 6.59
CA ASP A 13 8.51 11.61 5.56
C ASP A 13 7.11 12.26 5.60
N ASP A 14 7.06 13.58 5.49
CA ASP A 14 5.83 14.37 5.63
C ASP A 14 4.78 14.06 4.55
N LYS A 15 5.18 13.42 3.44
CA LYS A 15 4.24 12.98 2.39
C LYS A 15 3.48 11.70 2.75
N ILE A 16 4.03 10.87 3.65
CA ILE A 16 3.47 9.55 3.97
C ILE A 16 2.04 9.63 4.52
N PRO A 17 1.69 10.48 5.52
CA PRO A 17 0.35 10.49 6.08
C PRO A 17 -0.75 10.73 5.05
N THR A 18 -0.60 11.77 4.21
CA THR A 18 -1.60 12.13 3.20
C THR A 18 -1.69 11.05 2.12
N MET A 19 -0.56 10.62 1.56
CA MET A 19 -0.53 9.59 0.52
C MET A 19 -1.16 8.28 1.01
N PHE A 20 -0.82 7.86 2.22
CA PHE A 20 -1.34 6.62 2.79
C PHE A 20 -2.86 6.71 3.01
N LEU A 21 -3.37 7.85 3.51
CA LEU A 21 -4.80 8.05 3.68
C LEU A 21 -5.57 8.04 2.34
N GLU A 22 -5.03 8.69 1.31
CA GLU A 22 -5.60 8.66 -0.05
C GLU A 22 -5.62 7.24 -0.62
N PHE A 23 -4.51 6.51 -0.45
CA PHE A 23 -4.41 5.12 -0.88
C PHE A 23 -5.41 4.23 -0.14
N MET A 24 -5.55 4.40 1.18
CA MET A 24 -6.54 3.68 1.99
C MET A 24 -7.96 3.90 1.49
N ASN A 25 -8.34 5.15 1.23
CA ASN A 25 -9.66 5.47 0.70
C ASN A 25 -9.88 4.75 -0.63
N LEU A 26 -8.92 4.82 -1.55
CA LEU A 26 -8.96 4.12 -2.83
C LEU A 26 -9.17 2.61 -2.66
N LEU A 27 -8.41 1.96 -1.77
CA LEU A 27 -8.55 0.53 -1.50
C LEU A 27 -9.95 0.16 -0.98
N THR A 28 -10.51 1.00 -0.10
CA THR A 28 -11.87 0.79 0.45
C THR A 28 -13.00 1.02 -0.56
N PHE A 29 -12.73 1.74 -1.65
CA PHE A 29 -13.70 1.94 -2.74
C PHE A 29 -13.71 0.81 -3.78
N CYS A 30 -12.68 -0.03 -3.81
CA CYS A 30 -12.60 -1.13 -4.77
C CYS A 30 -13.60 -2.25 -4.43
N GLN A 31 -14.39 -2.67 -5.42
CA GLN A 31 -15.44 -3.70 -5.28
C GLN A 31 -15.06 -5.05 -5.93
N SER A 32 -14.00 -5.09 -6.73
CA SER A 32 -13.48 -6.31 -7.35
C SER A 32 -11.95 -6.36 -7.38
N GLU A 33 -11.38 -7.54 -7.62
CA GLU A 33 -9.93 -7.73 -7.77
C GLU A 33 -9.38 -6.96 -8.97
N GLU A 34 -10.09 -6.95 -10.10
CA GLU A 34 -9.68 -6.22 -11.31
C GLU A 34 -9.63 -4.72 -11.04
N GLN A 35 -10.65 -4.17 -10.36
CA GLN A 35 -10.68 -2.76 -9.99
C GLN A 35 -9.54 -2.43 -9.03
N LEU A 36 -9.25 -3.29 -8.05
CA LEU A 36 -8.12 -3.12 -7.14
C LEU A 36 -6.80 -3.05 -7.88
N ARG A 37 -6.53 -4.01 -8.77
CA ARG A 37 -5.29 -4.07 -9.56
C ARG A 37 -5.11 -2.82 -10.43
N ALA A 38 -6.17 -2.39 -11.12
CA ALA A 38 -6.13 -1.16 -11.91
C ALA A 38 -5.89 0.08 -11.04
N SER A 39 -6.63 0.22 -9.93
CA SER A 39 -6.54 1.40 -9.06
C SER A 39 -5.18 1.52 -8.37
N VAL A 40 -4.60 0.40 -7.93
CA VAL A 40 -3.24 0.36 -7.34
C VAL A 40 -2.19 0.79 -8.36
N LYS A 41 -2.28 0.29 -9.60
CA LYS A 41 -1.37 0.67 -10.69
C LYS A 41 -1.46 2.17 -10.97
N ASP A 42 -2.66 2.68 -11.20
CA ASP A 42 -2.90 4.10 -11.52
C ASP A 42 -2.44 5.02 -10.38
N PHE A 43 -2.60 4.60 -9.12
CA PHE A 43 -2.15 5.37 -7.96
C PHE A 43 -0.63 5.39 -7.86
N ALA A 44 0.03 4.24 -8.05
CA ALA A 44 1.49 4.14 -8.00
C ALA A 44 2.17 5.04 -9.04
N GLU A 45 1.64 5.08 -10.26
CA GLU A 45 2.15 5.91 -11.36
C GLU A 45 2.07 7.43 -11.05
N LYS A 46 1.11 7.85 -10.23
CA LYS A 46 0.86 9.28 -9.92
C LYS A 46 1.53 9.75 -8.63
N HIS A 47 1.68 8.88 -7.64
CA HIS A 47 2.03 9.27 -6.28
C HIS A 47 3.40 8.75 -5.80
N GLU A 48 4.24 8.20 -6.67
CA GLU A 48 5.57 7.66 -6.29
C GLU A 48 5.47 6.61 -5.15
N LEU A 49 4.41 5.79 -5.15
CA LEU A 49 4.10 4.85 -4.05
C LEU A 49 5.29 3.91 -3.74
N ASP A 50 6.02 3.50 -4.77
CA ASP A 50 7.19 2.61 -4.70
C ASP A 50 8.35 3.18 -3.88
N LYS A 51 8.41 4.50 -3.70
CA LYS A 51 9.44 5.15 -2.88
C LYS A 51 9.32 4.77 -1.41
N PHE A 52 8.08 4.66 -0.92
CA PHE A 52 7.79 4.46 0.50
C PHE A 52 7.28 3.06 0.82
N PHE A 53 6.76 2.34 -0.16
CA PHE A 53 6.13 1.04 0.06
C PHE A 53 6.63 0.00 -0.95
N LEU A 54 6.71 -1.25 -0.49
CA LEU A 54 6.80 -2.43 -1.32
C LEU A 54 5.44 -3.12 -1.28
N TYR A 55 4.88 -3.45 -2.43
CA TYR A 55 3.55 -4.06 -2.49
C TYR A 55 3.44 -5.02 -3.66
N GLY A 56 2.39 -5.82 -3.65
CA GLY A 56 2.14 -6.79 -4.71
C GLY A 56 0.86 -7.58 -4.46
N PHE A 57 0.65 -8.57 -5.32
CA PHE A 57 -0.53 -9.42 -5.28
C PHE A 57 -0.12 -10.88 -5.12
N GLY A 58 -0.65 -11.54 -4.10
CA GLY A 58 -0.69 -12.99 -3.99
C GLY A 58 -1.94 -13.55 -4.68
N SER A 59 -2.19 -14.85 -4.50
CA SER A 59 -3.32 -15.55 -5.13
C SER A 59 -4.70 -15.08 -4.65
N HIS A 60 -4.80 -14.56 -3.43
CA HIS A 60 -6.08 -14.19 -2.79
C HIS A 60 -6.01 -12.87 -2.00
N HIS A 61 -4.93 -12.11 -2.15
CA HIS A 61 -4.79 -10.84 -1.46
C HIS A 61 -3.77 -9.92 -2.12
N PHE A 62 -3.97 -8.63 -1.94
CA PHE A 62 -2.95 -7.60 -2.04
C PHE A 62 -2.20 -7.48 -0.71
N TYR A 63 -0.89 -7.23 -0.76
CA TYR A 63 -0.07 -6.98 0.43
C TYR A 63 0.77 -5.70 0.25
N MET A 64 1.04 -5.02 1.37
CA MET A 64 1.90 -3.84 1.39
C MET A 64 2.79 -3.83 2.63
N HIS A 65 4.08 -3.58 2.41
CA HIS A 65 5.11 -3.34 3.42
C HIS A 65 5.65 -1.91 3.25
N GLN A 66 6.15 -1.34 4.35
CA GLN A 66 6.82 -0.05 4.29
C GLN A 66 8.33 -0.22 4.03
N ARG A 67 8.91 0.66 3.22
CA ARG A 67 10.36 0.78 2.99
C ARG A 67 10.98 1.75 3.97
N TYR A 68 12.28 1.60 4.22
CA TYR A 68 13.05 2.59 4.97
C TYR A 68 13.31 3.82 4.11
N THR A 69 12.98 5.01 4.63
CA THR A 69 13.23 6.27 3.92
C THR A 69 14.72 6.55 3.72
N SER A 70 15.57 6.04 4.61
CA SER A 70 17.04 6.13 4.51
C SER A 70 17.67 5.10 3.58
N ASN A 71 16.97 3.99 3.27
CA ASN A 71 17.44 2.96 2.36
C ASN A 71 16.23 2.23 1.71
N PRO A 72 15.82 2.63 0.50
CA PRO A 72 14.64 2.06 -0.17
C PRO A 72 14.75 0.55 -0.45
N GLU A 73 15.95 -0.01 -0.53
CA GLU A 73 16.14 -1.46 -0.72
C GLU A 73 15.77 -2.28 0.52
N MET A 74 15.69 -1.63 1.69
CA MET A 74 15.26 -2.27 2.93
C MET A 74 13.76 -2.12 3.14
N VAL A 75 13.13 -3.21 3.57
CA VAL A 75 11.68 -3.30 3.78
C VAL A 75 11.42 -3.75 5.21
N MET A 76 10.42 -3.16 5.86
CA MET A 76 10.00 -3.56 7.20
C MET A 76 9.42 -4.99 7.15
N GLN A 77 9.77 -5.80 8.15
CA GLN A 77 9.41 -7.22 8.19
C GLN A 77 7.89 -7.44 8.17
N ASN A 78 7.14 -6.62 8.89
CA ASN A 78 5.69 -6.74 9.00
C ASN A 78 5.00 -6.04 7.84
N ARG A 79 3.91 -6.63 7.34
CA ARG A 79 2.99 -5.94 6.44
C ARG A 79 2.32 -4.81 7.21
N VAL A 80 2.16 -3.68 6.54
CA VAL A 80 1.33 -2.57 7.02
C VAL A 80 -0.13 -2.91 6.81
N LEU A 81 -0.46 -3.40 5.61
CA LEU A 81 -1.82 -3.62 5.18
C LEU A 81 -1.91 -4.79 4.19
N SER A 82 -3.07 -5.44 4.20
CA SER A 82 -3.52 -6.35 3.14
C SER A 82 -4.96 -6.06 2.71
N VAL A 83 -5.29 -6.44 1.47
CA VAL A 83 -6.68 -6.49 0.99
C VAL A 83 -6.98 -7.89 0.51
N HIS A 84 -7.90 -8.58 1.16
CA HIS A 84 -8.33 -9.92 0.80
C HIS A 84 -9.54 -9.86 -0.14
N PHE A 85 -9.49 -10.61 -1.24
CA PHE A 85 -10.55 -10.71 -2.24
C PHE A 85 -11.02 -12.15 -2.42
#